data_AF-A0A7J8LI60-F1
#
_entry.id   AF-A0A7J8LI60-F1
#
_cell.length_a   1.000
_cell.length_b   1.000
_cell.length_c   1.000
_cell.angle_alpha   90.00
_cell.angle_beta   90.00
_cell.angle_gamma   90.00
#
_symmetry.space_group_name_H-M   'P 1'
#
loop_
_entity.id
_entity.type
_entity.pdbx_description
1 polymer ?
#
loop_
_entity_poly.entity_id
_entity_poly.type
_entity_poly.pdbx_seq_one_letter_code
_entity_poly.pdbx_strand_id
1 'polypeptide(L)'
;MVHAPIALLPTSFPESHWKQACELAPIFNELIDRVSLDGKFLQDSLARTKKVDAFTSRLLDIHSKILEMNKKEEIRLGLHRSDYMLDEKTKLLLQIEFNTISSSFAGLGCLVTDLHRTLLNDYGEDLGLDSKRIPGNTATGQFAEALAKAWTEYNNPRAVAMIVVQTEERNMYDQHWLCTLGITYNVRTIRKTLAEIDSEGQLLPDGTFLVGGQAVAVVYFRAGYAPTDYPSES
;
A
#
# COMPACT_ATOMS: atom_id res chain seq x y z
N MET A 1 25.58 0.31 0.30
CA MET A 1 24.51 0.50 1.30
C MET A 1 24.62 1.91 1.82
N VAL A 2 23.54 2.69 1.79
CA VAL A 2 23.50 4.10 2.21
C VAL A 2 22.25 4.32 3.05
N HIS A 3 22.25 5.34 3.91
CA HIS A 3 21.05 5.71 4.66
C HIS A 3 19.95 6.20 3.71
N ALA A 4 18.68 6.08 4.11
CA ALA A 4 17.58 6.76 3.41
C ALA A 4 17.76 8.29 3.55
N PRO A 5 17.40 9.09 2.53
CA PRO A 5 17.35 10.54 2.69
C PRO A 5 16.35 10.92 3.79
N ILE A 6 16.79 11.69 4.78
CA ILE A 6 16.01 12.03 5.98
C ILE A 6 16.18 13.50 6.33
N ALA A 7 15.13 14.09 6.92
CA ALA A 7 15.27 15.34 7.66
C ALA A 7 15.88 15.04 9.04
N LEU A 8 16.82 15.87 9.49
CA LEU A 8 17.50 15.67 10.78
C LEU A 8 16.55 15.87 11.97
N LEU A 9 15.64 16.85 11.87
CA LEU A 9 14.65 17.19 12.89
C LEU A 9 13.23 17.08 12.32
N PRO A 10 12.21 16.85 13.16
CA PRO A 10 10.83 16.75 12.72
C PRO A 10 10.26 18.10 12.25
N THR A 11 9.30 18.04 11.33
CA THR A 11 8.54 19.21 10.89
C THR A 11 7.45 19.58 11.90
N SER A 12 7.34 20.86 12.25
CA SER A 12 6.23 21.36 13.07
C SER A 12 4.90 21.26 12.32
N PHE A 13 3.90 20.65 12.93
CA PHE A 13 2.57 20.49 12.34
C PHE A 13 1.47 20.67 13.41
N PRO A 14 0.39 21.42 13.14
CA PRO A 14 -0.65 21.64 14.14
C PRO A 14 -1.41 20.35 14.49
N GLU A 15 -1.57 20.08 15.79
CA GLU A 15 -2.27 18.89 16.30
C GLU A 15 -3.72 18.81 15.82
N SER A 16 -4.40 19.95 15.66
CA SER A 16 -5.77 20.01 15.13
C SER A 16 -5.89 19.41 13.74
N HIS A 17 -4.97 19.75 12.84
CA HIS A 17 -4.96 19.25 11.46
C HIS A 17 -4.47 17.80 11.42
N TRP A 18 -3.59 17.39 12.33
CA TRP A 18 -3.19 15.99 12.45
C TRP A 18 -4.38 15.11 12.83
N LYS A 19 -5.16 15.52 13.84
CA LYS A 19 -6.40 14.84 14.24
C LYS A 19 -7.41 14.78 13.09
N GLN A 20 -7.61 15.87 12.36
CA GLN A 20 -8.46 15.91 11.18
C GLN A 20 -8.03 14.84 10.15
N ALA A 21 -6.73 14.73 9.84
CA ALA A 21 -6.23 13.72 8.91
C ALA A 21 -6.50 12.28 9.39
N CYS A 22 -6.32 12.03 10.69
CA CYS A 22 -6.62 10.73 11.30
C CYS A 22 -8.12 10.38 11.27
N GLU A 23 -8.99 11.34 11.55
CA GLU A 23 -10.45 11.18 11.51
C GLU A 23 -10.96 10.90 10.08
N LEU A 24 -10.30 11.50 9.07
CA LEU A 24 -10.62 11.28 7.66
C LEU A 24 -10.22 9.89 7.14
N ALA A 25 -9.21 9.24 7.73
CA ALA A 25 -8.68 7.97 7.24
C ALA A 25 -9.75 6.85 7.10
N PRO A 26 -10.54 6.50 8.14
CA PRO A 26 -11.58 5.47 8.00
C PRO A 26 -12.70 5.89 7.05
N ILE A 27 -13.00 7.20 6.93
CA ILE A 27 -14.01 7.72 6.01
C ILE A 27 -13.57 7.49 4.56
N PHE A 28 -12.30 7.79 4.24
CA PHE A 28 -11.75 7.51 2.92
C PHE A 28 -11.66 6.01 2.63
N ASN A 29 -11.32 5.17 3.62
CA ASN A 29 -11.30 3.72 3.41
C ASN A 29 -12.66 3.20 2.96
N GLU A 30 -13.75 3.62 3.63
CA GLU A 30 -15.11 3.26 3.23
C GLU A 30 -15.49 3.86 1.87
N LEU A 31 -15.15 5.14 1.63
CA LEU A 31 -15.41 5.79 0.35
C LEU A 31 -14.79 5.03 -0.81
N ILE A 32 -13.54 4.61 -0.68
CA ILE A 32 -12.82 3.88 -1.73
C ILE A 32 -13.41 2.49 -1.94
N ASP A 33 -13.78 1.74 -0.88
CA ASP A 33 -14.47 0.46 -1.05
C ASP A 33 -15.79 0.65 -1.81
N ARG A 34 -16.62 1.61 -1.38
CA ARG A 34 -17.92 1.89 -2.00
C ARG A 34 -17.82 2.34 -3.45
N VAL A 35 -16.84 3.18 -3.78
CA VAL A 35 -16.56 3.61 -5.15
C VAL A 35 -16.04 2.45 -6.00
N SER A 36 -15.20 1.56 -5.44
CA SER A 36 -14.66 0.41 -6.15
C SER A 36 -15.73 -0.59 -6.61
N LEU A 37 -16.85 -0.64 -5.89
CA LEU A 37 -17.99 -1.51 -6.21
C LEU A 37 -18.86 -0.95 -7.35
N ASP A 38 -18.75 0.34 -7.67
CA ASP A 38 -19.49 0.95 -8.78
C ASP A 38 -18.66 0.90 -10.07
N GLY A 39 -18.63 -0.29 -10.68
CA GLY A 39 -17.87 -0.53 -11.90
C GLY A 39 -18.31 0.35 -13.08
N LYS A 40 -19.59 0.76 -13.12
CA LYS A 40 -20.10 1.68 -14.14
C LYS A 40 -19.54 3.08 -13.92
N PHE A 41 -19.58 3.58 -12.69
CA PHE A 41 -19.00 4.88 -12.35
C PHE A 41 -17.52 4.96 -12.72
N LEU A 42 -16.73 3.93 -12.42
CA LEU A 42 -15.30 3.88 -12.76
C LEU A 42 -15.07 3.91 -14.29
N GLN A 43 -15.78 3.07 -15.03
CA GLN A 43 -15.67 2.99 -16.50
C GLN A 43 -16.11 4.30 -17.17
N ASP A 44 -17.23 4.87 -16.76
CA ASP A 44 -17.77 6.11 -17.32
C ASP A 44 -16.86 7.31 -17.00
N SER A 45 -16.37 7.41 -15.75
CA SER A 45 -15.50 8.51 -15.31
C SER A 45 -14.15 8.52 -16.04
N LEU A 46 -13.60 7.34 -16.35
CA LEU A 46 -12.31 7.20 -17.01
C LEU A 46 -12.41 7.00 -18.53
N ALA A 47 -13.61 7.03 -19.11
CA ALA A 47 -13.84 6.78 -20.55
C ALA A 47 -13.11 7.76 -21.47
N ARG A 48 -12.89 9.01 -21.04
CA ARG A 48 -12.07 9.98 -21.79
C ARG A 48 -10.59 9.69 -21.65
N THR A 49 -10.13 9.36 -20.44
CA THR A 49 -8.73 8.99 -20.14
C THR A 49 -8.31 7.77 -20.94
N LYS A 50 -9.18 6.76 -21.06
CA LYS A 50 -8.97 5.55 -21.89
C LYS A 50 -8.50 5.86 -23.32
N LYS A 51 -8.94 6.98 -23.90
CA LYS A 51 -8.63 7.35 -25.30
C LYS A 51 -7.24 7.96 -25.48
N VAL A 52 -6.63 8.46 -24.41
CA VAL A 52 -5.39 9.24 -24.46
C VAL A 52 -4.25 8.65 -23.63
N ASP A 53 -4.56 7.76 -22.69
CA ASP A 53 -3.56 7.03 -21.91
C ASP A 53 -3.69 5.52 -22.11
N ALA A 54 -2.71 4.94 -22.80
CA ALA A 54 -2.67 3.51 -23.10
C ALA A 54 -2.57 2.65 -21.83
N PHE A 55 -1.89 3.14 -20.79
CA PHE A 55 -1.74 2.42 -19.54
C PHE A 55 -3.08 2.30 -18.81
N THR A 56 -3.77 3.43 -18.57
CA THR A 56 -5.12 3.42 -18.00
C THR A 56 -6.09 2.62 -18.86
N SER A 57 -5.97 2.64 -20.20
CA SER A 57 -6.81 1.81 -21.07
C SER A 57 -6.69 0.33 -20.74
N ARG A 58 -5.47 -0.19 -20.56
CA ARG A 58 -5.23 -1.60 -20.24
C ARG A 58 -5.76 -1.97 -18.86
N LEU A 59 -5.64 -1.08 -17.87
CA LEU A 59 -6.27 -1.27 -16.56
C LEU A 59 -7.80 -1.37 -16.66
N LEU A 60 -8.42 -0.50 -17.47
CA LEU A 60 -9.86 -0.54 -17.71
C LEU A 60 -10.30 -1.79 -18.47
N ASP A 61 -9.46 -2.31 -19.38
CA ASP A 61 -9.74 -3.57 -20.11
C ASP A 61 -9.75 -4.77 -19.16
N ILE A 62 -8.80 -4.83 -18.21
CA ILE A 62 -8.81 -5.87 -17.14
C ILE A 62 -10.07 -5.73 -16.29
N HIS A 63 -10.40 -4.51 -15.85
CA HIS A 63 -11.60 -4.25 -15.06
C HIS A 63 -12.89 -4.66 -15.81
N SER A 64 -13.01 -4.36 -17.11
CA SER A 64 -14.15 -4.80 -17.93
C SER A 64 -14.30 -6.32 -17.97
N LYS A 65 -13.19 -7.06 -18.16
CA LYS A 65 -13.22 -8.53 -18.14
C LYS A 65 -13.71 -9.08 -16.80
N ILE A 66 -13.30 -8.49 -15.67
CA ILE A 66 -13.77 -8.91 -14.36
C ILE A 66 -15.26 -8.62 -14.16
N LEU A 67 -15.77 -7.49 -14.64
CA LEU A 67 -17.20 -7.20 -14.63
C LEU A 67 -18.01 -8.20 -15.46
N GLU A 68 -17.50 -8.59 -16.64
CA GLU A 68 -18.14 -9.60 -17.50
C GLU A 68 -18.18 -10.99 -16.85
N MET A 69 -17.12 -11.36 -16.12
CA MET A 69 -17.09 -12.59 -15.33
C MET A 69 -18.10 -12.60 -14.18
N ASN A 70 -18.59 -11.42 -13.76
CA ASN A 70 -19.54 -11.22 -12.68
C ASN A 70 -19.17 -11.99 -11.40
N LYS A 71 -17.87 -12.08 -11.12
CA LYS A 71 -17.35 -12.75 -9.94
C LYS A 71 -17.56 -11.86 -8.72
N LYS A 72 -18.15 -12.42 -7.68
CA LYS A 72 -18.31 -11.74 -6.39
C LYS A 72 -17.05 -11.91 -5.56
N GLU A 73 -16.37 -10.81 -5.25
CA GLU A 73 -15.22 -10.79 -4.33
C GLU A 73 -15.69 -10.47 -2.91
N GLU A 74 -15.67 -11.49 -2.04
CA GLU A 74 -16.20 -11.38 -0.67
C GLU A 74 -15.20 -10.74 0.30
N ILE A 75 -13.91 -10.88 0.03
CA ILE A 75 -12.82 -10.35 0.84
C ILE A 75 -12.09 -9.28 0.02
N ARG A 76 -12.06 -8.04 0.51
CA ARG A 76 -11.39 -6.90 -0.12
C ARG A 76 -10.45 -6.26 0.90
N LEU A 77 -9.21 -6.05 0.50
CA LEU A 77 -8.17 -5.47 1.36
C LEU A 77 -7.64 -4.18 0.74
N GLY A 78 -7.67 -3.10 1.53
CA GLY A 78 -7.09 -1.81 1.18
C GLY A 78 -5.92 -1.45 2.10
N LEU A 79 -4.75 -1.17 1.52
CA LEU A 79 -3.57 -0.63 2.22
C LEU A 79 -3.24 0.75 1.66
N HIS A 80 -3.94 1.75 2.15
CA HIS A 80 -4.01 3.07 1.54
C HIS A 80 -3.10 4.09 2.22
N ARG A 81 -2.81 5.18 1.50
CA ARG A 81 -2.23 6.40 2.07
C ARG A 81 -2.91 7.63 1.48
N SER A 82 -3.46 8.48 2.34
CA SER A 82 -4.00 9.78 1.95
C SER A 82 -2.98 10.86 2.25
N ASP A 83 -2.56 11.60 1.23
CA ASP A 83 -1.48 12.58 1.34
C ASP A 83 -2.06 14.00 1.38
N TYR A 84 -1.52 14.84 2.27
CA TYR A 84 -2.06 16.18 2.54
C TYR A 84 -0.97 17.25 2.58
N MET A 85 -1.35 18.48 2.23
CA MET A 85 -0.58 19.68 2.52
C MET A 85 -1.43 20.68 3.30
N LEU A 86 -0.79 21.43 4.21
CA LEU A 86 -1.41 22.53 4.93
C LEU A 86 -1.15 23.82 4.15
N ASP A 87 -2.20 24.41 3.60
CA ASP A 87 -2.10 25.68 2.88
C ASP A 87 -1.84 26.83 3.86
N GLU A 88 -0.80 27.62 3.60
CA GLU A 88 -0.37 28.66 4.53
C GLU A 88 -1.38 29.82 4.65
N LYS A 89 -2.07 30.17 3.56
CA LYS A 89 -2.96 31.34 3.53
C LYS A 89 -4.31 31.05 4.18
N THR A 90 -4.89 29.91 3.81
CA THR A 90 -6.22 29.46 4.26
C THR A 90 -6.15 28.69 5.57
N LYS A 91 -4.97 28.16 5.94
CA LYS A 91 -4.77 27.25 7.07
C LYS A 91 -5.65 26.00 6.97
N LEU A 92 -6.03 25.60 5.75
CA LEU A 92 -6.79 24.39 5.50
C LEU A 92 -5.87 23.22 5.22
N LEU A 93 -6.21 22.06 5.78
CA LEU A 93 -5.62 20.79 5.36
C LEU A 93 -6.28 20.36 4.05
N LEU A 94 -5.50 20.25 2.99
CA LEU A 94 -5.99 19.89 1.66
C LEU A 94 -5.36 18.57 1.23
N GLN A 95 -6.20 17.67 0.75
CA GLN A 95 -5.74 16.40 0.18
C GLN A 95 -5.06 16.66 -1.16
N ILE A 96 -3.88 16.09 -1.34
CA ILE A 96 -3.10 16.14 -2.59
C ILE A 96 -3.46 14.95 -3.46
N GLU A 97 -3.41 13.74 -2.88
CA GLU A 97 -3.71 12.51 -3.58
C GLU A 97 -4.16 11.40 -2.60
N PHE A 98 -4.73 10.34 -3.16
CA PHE A 98 -5.08 9.14 -2.43
C PHE A 98 -4.46 7.92 -3.11
N ASN A 99 -3.51 7.29 -2.43
CA ASN A 99 -2.76 6.15 -2.92
C ASN A 99 -3.48 4.85 -2.55
N THR A 100 -4.02 4.16 -3.57
CA THR A 100 -4.69 2.86 -3.43
C THR A 100 -3.79 1.66 -3.72
N ILE A 101 -2.64 1.88 -4.35
CA ILE A 101 -1.69 0.85 -4.79
C ILE A 101 -0.26 1.21 -4.35
N SER A 102 0.51 0.22 -3.91
CA SER A 102 1.94 0.35 -3.57
C SER A 102 2.28 1.53 -2.65
N SER A 103 1.44 1.79 -1.65
CA SER A 103 1.70 2.82 -0.64
C SER A 103 3.00 2.53 0.11
N SER A 104 4.07 3.23 -0.27
CA SER A 104 5.41 3.09 0.31
C SER A 104 5.55 3.76 1.68
N PHE A 105 6.64 3.43 2.38
CA PHE A 105 7.12 4.05 3.63
C PHE A 105 6.34 3.70 4.90
N ALA A 106 5.51 2.65 4.86
CA ALA A 106 4.96 2.08 6.10
C ALA A 106 6.07 1.52 7.02
N GLY A 107 7.18 1.01 6.45
CA GLY A 107 8.37 0.56 7.18
C GLY A 107 9.25 1.72 7.62
N LEU A 108 9.80 2.44 6.65
CA LEU A 108 10.76 3.53 6.92
C LEU A 108 10.15 4.69 7.73
N GLY A 109 8.85 4.96 7.57
CA GLY A 109 8.17 6.01 8.34
C GLY A 109 8.18 5.76 9.85
N CYS A 110 8.03 4.51 10.28
CA CYS A 110 8.16 4.12 11.68
C CYS A 110 9.59 4.38 12.20
N LEU A 111 10.61 4.03 11.41
CA LEU A 111 12.01 4.26 11.78
C LEU A 111 12.36 5.75 11.87
N VAL A 112 11.79 6.60 11.01
CA VAL A 112 11.98 8.06 11.09
C VAL A 112 11.35 8.62 12.37
N THR A 113 10.17 8.13 12.76
CA THR A 113 9.56 8.48 14.05
C THR A 113 10.48 8.13 15.22
N ASP A 114 11.05 6.93 15.23
CA ASP A 114 11.95 6.47 16.29
C ASP A 114 13.27 7.25 16.31
N LEU A 115 13.82 7.55 15.13
CA LEU A 115 15.01 8.39 14.99
C LEU A 115 14.78 9.79 15.60
N HIS A 116 13.72 10.48 15.20
CA HIS A 116 13.44 11.83 15.71
C HIS A 116 13.17 11.82 17.21
N ARG A 117 12.46 10.81 17.74
CA ARG A 117 12.26 10.66 19.18
C ARG A 117 13.56 10.44 19.93
N THR A 118 14.46 9.62 19.39
CA THR A 118 15.78 9.38 19.99
C THR A 118 16.61 10.65 20.02
N LEU A 119 16.69 11.38 18.90
CA LEU A 119 17.40 12.66 18.83
C LEU A 119 16.83 13.70 19.80
N LEU A 120 15.51 13.79 19.94
CA LEU A 120 14.89 14.73 20.88
C LEU A 120 14.98 14.28 22.34
N ASN A 121 15.21 13.00 22.63
CA ASN A 121 15.52 12.57 24.00
C ASN A 121 16.93 13.00 24.41
N ASP A 122 17.88 12.98 23.47
CA ASP A 122 19.28 13.32 23.74
C ASP A 122 19.54 14.84 23.69
N TYR A 123 18.91 15.55 22.74
CA TYR A 123 19.20 16.97 22.45
C TYR A 123 17.98 17.88 22.59
N GLY A 124 16.83 17.36 23.04
CA GLY A 124 15.58 18.11 23.09
C GLY A 124 15.60 19.31 24.04
N GLU A 125 16.30 19.21 25.17
CA GLU A 125 16.45 20.33 26.13
C GLU A 125 17.17 21.52 25.50
N ASP A 126 18.29 21.27 24.80
CA ASP A 126 19.07 22.30 24.11
C ASP A 126 18.31 22.92 22.93
N LEU A 127 17.47 22.13 22.27
CA LEU A 127 16.69 22.55 21.09
C LEU A 127 15.33 23.16 21.45
N GLY A 128 14.88 23.05 22.71
CA GLY A 128 13.53 23.44 23.13
C GLY A 128 12.43 22.58 22.49
N LEU A 129 12.71 21.30 22.22
CA LEU A 129 11.80 20.35 21.56
C LEU A 129 11.53 19.14 22.46
N ASP A 130 10.28 18.71 22.51
CA ASP A 130 9.84 17.57 23.34
C ASP A 130 9.53 16.35 22.46
N SER A 131 10.24 15.24 22.69
CA SER A 131 10.05 13.98 21.96
C SER A 131 8.61 13.43 22.08
N LYS A 132 7.89 13.76 23.16
CA LYS A 132 6.48 13.36 23.37
C LYS A 132 5.52 14.03 22.39
N ARG A 133 5.94 15.10 21.72
CA ARG A 133 5.16 15.77 20.67
C ARG A 133 5.17 15.03 19.34
N ILE A 134 6.10 14.09 19.15
CA ILE A 134 6.12 13.22 17.97
C ILE A 134 5.10 12.09 18.19
N PRO A 135 4.07 11.94 17.34
CA PRO A 135 3.07 10.88 17.50
C PRO A 135 3.69 9.49 17.31
N GLY A 136 3.08 8.47 17.94
CA GLY A 136 3.50 7.08 17.73
C GLY A 136 3.16 6.63 16.32
N ASN A 137 4.01 5.81 15.71
CA ASN A 137 3.82 5.33 14.35
C ASN A 137 3.94 3.80 14.32
N THR A 138 2.83 3.12 14.06
CA THR A 138 2.73 1.65 14.01
C THR A 138 2.34 1.15 12.62
N ALA A 139 2.53 1.96 11.58
CA ALA A 139 2.08 1.68 10.21
C ALA A 139 2.56 0.31 9.69
N THR A 140 3.83 -0.05 9.91
CA THR A 140 4.35 -1.37 9.49
C THR A 140 3.58 -2.53 10.14
N GLY A 141 3.37 -2.43 11.45
CA GLY A 141 2.67 -3.46 12.22
C GLY A 141 1.20 -3.57 11.81
N GLN A 142 0.53 -2.44 11.62
CA GLN A 142 -0.86 -2.39 11.16
C GLN A 142 -1.02 -2.96 9.73
N PHE A 143 -0.09 -2.69 8.82
CA PHE A 143 -0.11 -3.28 7.47
C PHE A 143 0.11 -4.79 7.52
N ALA A 144 1.06 -5.26 8.33
CA ALA A 144 1.29 -6.69 8.53
C ALA A 144 0.06 -7.39 9.16
N GLU A 145 -0.58 -6.77 10.15
CA GLU A 145 -1.80 -7.27 10.77
C GLU A 145 -2.96 -7.38 9.76
N ALA A 146 -3.16 -6.35 8.93
CA ALA A 146 -4.22 -6.35 7.92
C ALA A 146 -4.01 -7.44 6.86
N LEU A 147 -2.77 -7.64 6.40
CA LEU A 147 -2.41 -8.72 5.49
C LEU A 147 -2.62 -10.10 6.13
N ALA A 148 -2.25 -10.27 7.40
CA ALA A 148 -2.47 -11.52 8.14
C ALA A 148 -3.96 -11.82 8.33
N LYS A 149 -4.78 -10.80 8.63
CA LYS A 149 -6.24 -10.95 8.71
C LYS A 149 -6.85 -11.34 7.38
N ALA A 150 -6.48 -10.69 6.28
CA ALA A 150 -6.95 -11.07 4.94
C ALA A 150 -6.57 -12.51 4.57
N TRP A 151 -5.35 -12.93 4.91
CA TRP A 151 -4.90 -14.32 4.75
C TRP A 151 -5.72 -15.30 5.61
N THR A 152 -6.09 -14.88 6.83
CA THR A 152 -6.91 -15.68 7.76
C THR A 152 -8.33 -15.85 7.24
N GLU A 153 -8.93 -14.79 6.69
CA GLU A 153 -10.26 -14.82 6.06
C GLU A 153 -10.27 -15.73 4.81
N TYR A 154 -9.19 -15.76 4.03
CA TYR A 154 -9.03 -16.72 2.92
C TYR A 154 -9.01 -18.18 3.42
N ASN A 155 -8.60 -18.40 4.67
CA ASN A 155 -8.75 -19.66 5.41
C ASN A 155 -8.08 -20.88 4.76
N ASN A 156 -6.85 -20.71 4.25
CA ASN A 156 -6.01 -21.82 3.80
C ASN A 156 -4.62 -21.74 4.46
N PRO A 157 -4.33 -22.57 5.48
CA PRO A 157 -3.09 -22.48 6.25
C PRO A 157 -1.83 -22.84 5.44
N ARG A 158 -1.98 -23.47 4.26
CA ARG A 158 -0.86 -23.80 3.38
C ARG A 158 -0.55 -22.69 2.38
N ALA A 159 -1.48 -21.76 2.17
CA ALA A 159 -1.33 -20.68 1.21
C ALA A 159 -0.35 -19.61 1.70
N VAL A 160 0.21 -18.86 0.77
CA VAL A 160 1.19 -17.80 1.01
C VAL A 160 0.60 -16.41 0.71
N ALA A 161 1.23 -15.38 1.25
CA ALA A 161 1.03 -14.00 0.79
C ALA A 161 2.12 -13.67 -0.26
N MET A 162 1.72 -13.35 -1.48
CA MET A 162 2.65 -12.98 -2.55
C MET A 162 2.81 -11.47 -2.61
N ILE A 163 4.05 -10.99 -2.61
CA ILE A 163 4.39 -9.59 -2.84
C ILE A 163 4.82 -9.45 -4.29
N VAL A 164 4.09 -8.66 -5.07
CA VAL A 164 4.45 -8.33 -6.45
C VAL A 164 5.47 -7.19 -6.42
N VAL A 165 6.64 -7.38 -7.03
CA VAL A 165 7.78 -6.46 -6.90
C VAL A 165 8.33 -6.02 -8.25
N GLN A 166 8.98 -4.86 -8.29
CA GLN A 166 9.73 -4.41 -9.45
C GLN A 166 11.02 -5.25 -9.61
N THR A 167 11.54 -5.34 -10.83
CA THR A 167 12.81 -6.04 -11.13
C THR A 167 14.01 -5.38 -10.44
N GLU A 168 14.05 -4.06 -10.40
CA GLU A 168 15.05 -3.28 -9.66
C GLU A 168 14.37 -2.45 -8.56
N GLU A 169 14.59 -2.81 -7.29
CA GLU A 169 13.89 -2.16 -6.16
C GLU A 169 14.88 -1.63 -5.12
N ARG A 170 15.21 -0.34 -5.22
CA ARG A 170 16.15 0.32 -4.27
C ARG A 170 15.54 0.49 -2.89
N ASN A 171 14.22 0.57 -2.78
CA ASN A 171 13.47 0.67 -1.54
C ASN A 171 13.05 -0.71 -1.00
N MET A 172 13.75 -1.79 -1.38
CA MET A 172 13.40 -3.16 -0.98
C MET A 172 13.34 -3.34 0.54
N TYR A 173 14.14 -2.58 1.30
CA TYR A 173 14.17 -2.69 2.76
C TYR A 173 12.86 -2.22 3.41
N ASP A 174 12.17 -1.23 2.85
CA ASP A 174 10.82 -0.84 3.31
C ASP A 174 9.84 -2.02 3.18
N GLN A 175 9.98 -2.80 2.11
CA GLN A 175 9.17 -4.00 1.88
C GLN A 175 9.60 -5.15 2.79
N HIS A 176 10.90 -5.31 3.04
CA HIS A 176 11.42 -6.35 3.92
C HIS A 176 11.01 -6.16 5.38
N TRP A 177 10.66 -4.95 5.82
CA TRP A 177 10.06 -4.74 7.15
C TRP A 177 8.69 -5.44 7.31
N LEU A 178 8.03 -5.81 6.21
CA LEU A 178 6.88 -6.71 6.25
C LEU A 178 7.25 -8.17 6.56
N CYS A 179 8.53 -8.50 6.79
CA CYS A 179 8.95 -9.78 7.38
C CYS A 179 8.26 -10.06 8.73
N THR A 180 7.76 -9.01 9.39
CA THR A 180 6.85 -9.07 10.53
C THR A 180 5.67 -10.02 10.29
N LEU A 181 5.19 -10.19 9.04
CA LEU A 181 4.19 -11.21 8.68
C LEU A 181 4.63 -12.63 9.03
N GLY A 182 5.87 -12.98 8.68
CA GLY A 182 6.42 -14.30 8.98
C GLY A 182 6.76 -14.47 10.46
N ILE A 183 7.36 -13.43 11.07
CA ILE A 183 7.83 -13.49 12.47
C ILE A 183 6.66 -13.49 13.46
N THR A 184 5.70 -12.60 13.29
CA THR A 184 4.62 -12.36 14.26
C THR A 184 3.39 -13.21 13.96
N TYR A 185 3.05 -13.40 12.68
CA TYR A 185 1.81 -14.06 12.27
C TYR A 185 2.02 -15.45 11.65
N ASN A 186 3.27 -15.89 11.50
CA ASN A 186 3.62 -17.17 10.86
C ASN A 186 3.07 -17.32 9.43
N VAL A 187 2.88 -16.20 8.72
CA VAL A 187 2.42 -16.18 7.32
C VAL A 187 3.64 -16.21 6.40
N ARG A 188 3.75 -17.25 5.59
CA ARG A 188 4.82 -17.36 4.58
C ARG A 188 4.60 -16.34 3.48
N THR A 189 5.68 -15.64 3.11
CA THR A 189 5.66 -14.66 2.02
C THR A 189 6.56 -15.13 0.88
N ILE A 190 6.13 -14.85 -0.36
CA ILE A 190 6.95 -15.01 -1.56
C ILE A 190 7.01 -13.67 -2.31
N ARG A 191 8.08 -13.43 -3.07
CA ARG A 191 8.27 -12.21 -3.85
C ARG A 191 8.44 -12.59 -5.30
N LYS A 192 7.67 -11.97 -6.19
CA LYS A 192 7.67 -12.28 -7.62
C LYS A 192 7.48 -11.00 -8.44
N THR A 193 8.22 -10.89 -9.52
CA THR A 193 7.97 -9.89 -10.57
C THR A 193 6.77 -10.32 -11.42
N LEU A 194 6.17 -9.39 -12.17
CA LEU A 194 5.06 -9.72 -13.06
C LEU A 194 5.45 -10.79 -14.10
N ALA A 195 6.67 -10.73 -14.64
CA ALA A 195 7.17 -11.73 -15.60
C ALA A 195 7.36 -13.13 -14.98
N GLU A 196 7.82 -13.23 -13.73
CA GLU A 196 7.86 -14.53 -13.03
C GLU A 196 6.46 -15.06 -12.74
N ILE A 197 5.50 -14.16 -12.47
CA ILE A 197 4.09 -14.54 -12.26
C ILE A 197 3.48 -15.07 -13.56
N ASP A 198 3.74 -14.45 -14.71
CA ASP A 198 3.31 -14.97 -16.01
C ASP A 198 3.92 -16.35 -16.29
N SER A 199 5.22 -16.52 -16.02
CA SER A 199 5.93 -17.77 -16.30
C SER A 199 5.58 -18.93 -15.35
N GLU A 200 5.28 -18.66 -14.08
CA GLU A 200 5.08 -19.69 -13.05
C GLU A 200 3.63 -19.78 -12.54
N GLY A 201 2.78 -18.84 -12.97
CA GLY A 201 1.41 -18.67 -12.51
C GLY A 201 0.45 -19.60 -13.22
N GLN A 202 -0.47 -20.19 -12.46
CA GLN A 202 -1.58 -20.96 -13.03
C GLN A 202 -2.83 -20.83 -12.15
N LEU A 203 -4.00 -20.85 -12.79
CA LEU A 203 -5.29 -20.94 -12.11
C LEU A 203 -5.75 -22.39 -12.11
N LEU A 204 -6.06 -22.91 -10.92
CA LEU A 204 -6.72 -24.20 -10.78
C LEU A 204 -8.20 -24.11 -11.19
N PRO A 205 -8.87 -25.25 -11.49
CA PRO A 205 -10.29 -25.26 -11.86
C PRO A 205 -11.23 -24.67 -10.81
N ASP A 206 -10.83 -24.64 -9.54
CA ASP A 206 -11.58 -24.04 -8.43
C ASP A 206 -11.33 -22.52 -8.28
N GLY A 207 -10.49 -21.93 -9.14
CA GLY A 207 -10.10 -20.52 -9.08
C GLY A 207 -8.92 -20.22 -8.16
N THR A 208 -8.32 -21.22 -7.52
CA THR A 208 -7.11 -21.03 -6.71
C THR A 208 -5.95 -20.63 -7.59
N PHE A 209 -5.31 -19.51 -7.23
CA PHE A 209 -4.11 -19.04 -7.90
C PHE A 209 -2.85 -19.70 -7.32
N LEU A 210 -2.08 -20.37 -8.17
CA LEU A 210 -0.80 -20.97 -7.82
C LEU A 210 0.33 -20.20 -8.50
N VAL A 211 1.43 -19.99 -7.78
CA VAL A 211 2.69 -19.48 -8.36
C VAL A 211 3.83 -20.36 -7.86
N GLY A 212 4.58 -20.98 -8.77
CA GLY A 212 5.66 -21.91 -8.41
C GLY A 212 5.18 -23.09 -7.55
N GLY A 213 3.95 -23.58 -7.80
CA GLY A 213 3.32 -24.67 -7.05
C GLY A 213 2.77 -24.30 -5.66
N GLN A 214 2.82 -23.02 -5.26
CA GLN A 214 2.30 -22.54 -3.98
C GLN A 214 0.98 -21.80 -4.17
N ALA A 215 -0.03 -22.15 -3.37
CA ALA A 215 -1.31 -21.44 -3.37
C ALA A 215 -1.16 -20.03 -2.79
N VAL A 216 -1.70 -19.03 -3.47
CA VAL A 216 -1.61 -17.62 -3.08
C VAL A 216 -2.97 -17.18 -2.53
N ALA A 217 -2.99 -16.78 -1.26
CA ALA A 217 -4.19 -16.29 -0.58
C ALA A 217 -4.34 -14.77 -0.71
N VAL A 218 -3.22 -14.04 -0.66
CA VAL A 218 -3.19 -12.58 -0.70
C VAL A 218 -2.13 -12.14 -1.69
N VAL A 219 -2.48 -11.21 -2.58
CA VAL A 219 -1.55 -10.56 -3.51
C VAL A 219 -1.37 -9.11 -3.06
N TYR A 220 -0.16 -8.76 -2.64
CA TYR A 220 0.21 -7.42 -2.22
C TYR A 220 1.09 -6.75 -3.27
N PHE A 221 0.54 -5.75 -3.96
CA PHE A 221 1.25 -5.04 -5.02
C PHE A 221 2.22 -4.00 -4.45
N ARG A 222 3.51 -4.18 -4.76
CA ARG A 222 4.59 -3.20 -4.68
C ARG A 222 5.19 -2.87 -6.05
N ALA A 223 4.44 -3.15 -7.10
CA ALA A 223 4.72 -2.87 -8.52
C ALA A 223 3.38 -2.82 -9.27
N GLY A 224 3.41 -2.62 -10.59
CA GLY A 224 2.23 -2.61 -11.46
C GLY A 224 1.46 -1.30 -11.46
N TYR A 225 2.01 -0.26 -10.81
CA TYR A 225 1.40 1.08 -10.76
C TYR A 225 1.94 2.02 -11.83
N ALA A 226 2.98 1.62 -12.57
CA ALA A 226 3.59 2.41 -13.62
C ALA A 226 3.71 1.60 -14.93
N PRO A 227 3.65 2.24 -16.10
CA PRO A 227 3.81 1.56 -17.40
C PRO A 227 5.15 0.83 -17.54
N THR A 228 6.19 1.32 -16.86
CA THR A 228 7.55 0.73 -16.87
C THR A 228 7.59 -0.67 -16.24
N ASP A 229 6.59 -1.04 -15.44
CA ASP A 229 6.48 -2.39 -14.87
C ASP A 229 5.92 -3.41 -15.89
N TYR A 230 5.49 -2.95 -17.06
CA TYR A 230 4.90 -3.76 -18.14
C TYR A 230 5.71 -3.62 -19.44
N PRO A 231 6.95 -4.13 -19.50
CA PRO A 231 7.78 -4.04 -20.70
C PRO A 231 7.29 -4.94 -21.86
N SER A 232 6.43 -5.92 -21.57
CA SER A 232 5.89 -6.90 -22.51
C SER A 232 4.45 -7.29 -22.18
N GLU A 233 3.80 -8.01 -23.11
CA GLU A 233 2.48 -8.64 -22.89
C GLU A 233 2.56 -9.93 -22.04
N SER A 234 3.77 -10.47 -21.89
CA SER A 234 4.16 -11.55 -20.98
C SER A 234 4.80 -10.96 -19.73
#